data_AF-A0A925KE62-F1
#
_entry.id   AF-A0A925KE62-F1
#
_cell.length_a   1.000
_cell.length_b   1.000
_cell.length_c   1.000
_cell.angle_alpha   90.00
_cell.angle_beta   90.00
_cell.angle_gamma   90.00
#
_symmetry.space_group_name_H-M   'P 1'
#
loop_
_entity.id
_entity.type
_entity.pdbx_description
1 polymer ?
#
loop_
_entity_poly.entity_id
_entity_poly.type
_entity_poly.pdbx_seq_one_letter_code
_entity_poly.pdbx_strand_id
1 'polypeptide(L)' 'FVVYPDTPHAFHADYRPSYRKAAADDGWARCLAWFRKNGVA' A
#
# COMPACT_ATOMS: atom_id res chain seq x y z
N PHE A 1 7.65 6.08 -8.22
CA PHE A 1 7.90 4.98 -7.27
C PHE A 1 7.89 5.57 -5.85
N VAL A 2 7.37 4.85 -4.86
CA VAL A 2 7.20 5.31 -3.46
C VAL A 2 7.83 4.28 -2.53
N VAL A 3 8.60 4.74 -1.54
CA VAL A 3 9.18 3.92 -0.47
C VAL A 3 8.59 4.37 0.86
N TYR A 4 8.23 3.42 1.72
CA TYR A 4 7.84 3.67 3.10
C TYR A 4 9.03 3.34 4.01
N PRO A 5 9.80 4.34 4.49
CA PRO A 5 11.13 4.11 5.09
C PRO A 5 11.13 3.19 6.32
N ASP A 6 10.11 3.29 7.17
CA ASP A 6 10.02 2.57 8.46
C ASP A 6 9.11 1.34 8.38
N THR A 7 8.86 0.84 7.17
CA THR A 7 7.86 -0.18 6.92
C THR A 7 8.51 -1.50 6.51
N PRO A 8 8.28 -2.60 7.27
CA PRO A 8 8.93 -3.87 6.98
C PRO A 8 8.39 -4.49 5.68
N HIS A 9 9.10 -5.48 5.15
CA HIS A 9 8.57 -6.32 4.08
C HIS A 9 7.20 -6.91 4.46
N ALA A 10 6.31 -7.06 3.48
CA ALA A 10 4.95 -7.57 3.66
C ALA A 10 4.10 -6.79 4.68
N PHE A 11 4.24 -5.47 4.72
CA PHE A 11 3.45 -4.59 5.60
C PHE A 11 1.95 -4.50 5.27
N HIS A 12 1.54 -5.00 4.11
CA HIS A 12 0.15 -4.99 3.66
C HIS A 12 -0.60 -6.29 4.01
N ALA A 13 0.10 -7.30 4.56
CA ALA A 13 -0.50 -8.55 5.02
C ALA A 13 -1.03 -8.39 6.47
N ASP A 14 -2.31 -8.06 6.60
CA ASP A 14 -3.01 -7.75 7.86
C ASP A 14 -2.94 -8.84 8.95
N TYR A 15 -2.81 -10.10 8.57
CA TYR A 15 -2.67 -11.24 9.46
C TYR A 15 -1.25 -11.41 10.05
N ARG A 16 -0.27 -10.59 9.65
CA ARG A 16 1.14 -10.72 10.10
C ARG A 16 1.54 -9.62 11.09
N PRO A 17 2.50 -9.89 12.01
CA PRO A 17 3.08 -8.84 12.87
C PRO A 17 3.75 -7.68 12.12
N SER A 18 4.11 -7.89 10.85
CA SER A 18 4.68 -6.88 9.96
C SER A 18 3.65 -5.85 9.48
N TYR A 19 2.35 -6.08 9.67
CA TYR A 19 1.30 -5.19 9.18
C TYR A 19 1.49 -3.75 9.68
N ARG A 20 1.38 -2.78 8.77
CA ARG A 20 1.41 -1.34 9.08
C ARG A 20 0.22 -0.67 8.41
N LYS A 21 -0.88 -0.51 9.16
CA LYS A 21 -2.15 0.02 8.65
C LYS A 21 -2.00 1.31 7.84
N ALA A 22 -1.28 2.30 8.36
CA ALA A 22 -1.12 3.59 7.68
C ALA A 22 -0.44 3.45 6.30
N ALA A 23 0.64 2.67 6.21
CA ALA A 23 1.33 2.44 4.94
C ALA A 23 0.51 1.56 3.99
N ALA A 24 -0.22 0.57 4.52
CA ALA A 24 -1.12 -0.27 3.74
C ALA A 24 -2.26 0.55 3.12
N ASP A 25 -2.95 1.36 3.93
CA ASP A 25 -4.06 2.21 3.47
C ASP A 25 -3.59 3.24 2.42
N ASP A 26 -2.45 3.93 2.65
CA ASP A 26 -1.88 4.87 1.68
C ASP A 26 -1.45 4.15 0.38
N GLY A 27 -0.82 2.98 0.50
CA GLY A 27 -0.42 2.15 -0.62
C GLY A 27 -1.61 1.71 -1.47
N TRP A 28 -2.70 1.28 -0.82
CA TRP A 28 -3.92 0.88 -1.49
C TRP A 28 -4.61 2.06 -2.19
N ALA A 29 -4.73 3.21 -1.53
CA ALA A 29 -5.29 4.41 -2.14
C ALA A 29 -4.51 4.85 -3.38
N ARG A 30 -3.17 4.84 -3.33
CA ARG A 30 -2.31 5.13 -4.49
C ARG A 30 -2.48 4.12 -5.62
N CYS A 31 -2.60 2.83 -5.30
CA CYS A 31 -2.83 1.77 -6.27
C CYS A 31 -4.14 2.00 -7.03
N LEU A 32 -5.24 2.24 -6.30
CA LEU A 32 -6.54 2.54 -6.90
C LEU A 32 -6.52 3.84 -7.72
N ALA A 33 -5.85 4.89 -7.24
CA ALA A 33 -5.69 6.12 -7.99
C ALA A 33 -4.92 5.90 -9.31
N TRP A 34 -3.89 5.05 -9.28
CA TRP A 34 -3.15 4.66 -10.48
C TRP A 34 -4.03 3.89 -11.47
N PHE A 35 -4.83 2.92 -11.01
CA PHE A 35 -5.76 2.19 -11.88
C PHE A 35 -6.80 3.12 -12.52
N ARG A 36 -7.42 4.01 -11.74
CA ARG A 36 -8.37 5.01 -12.24
C ARG A 36 -7.77 5.90 -13.31
N LYS A 37 -6.53 6.38 -13.09
CA LYS A 37 -5.81 7.21 -14.06
C LYS A 37 -5.58 6.49 -15.39
N ASN A 38 -5.46 5.17 -15.39
CA ASN A 38 -5.22 4.36 -16.58
C ASN A 38 -6.50 3.70 -17.14
N GLY A 39 -7.69 4.04 -16.60
CA GLY A 39 -8.97 3.53 -17.10
C GLY A 39 -9.21 2.04 -16.86
N VAL A 40 -8.55 1.43 -15.87
CA VAL A 40 -8.66 0.00 -15.53
C VAL A 40 -9.27 -0.26 -14.14
N ALA A 41 -9.89 0.75 -13.54
CA ALA A 41 -10.66 0.66 -12.29
C ALA A 41 -12.09 1.15 -12.49
#